data_AF-A0A2P5A7N1-F1
#
_entry.id   AF-A0A2P5A7N1-F1
#
_cell.length_a   1.000
_cell.length_b   1.000
_cell.length_c   1.000
_cell.angle_alpha   90.00
_cell.angle_beta   90.00
_cell.angle_gamma   90.00
#
_symmetry.space_group_name_H-M   'P 1'
#
loop_
_entity.id
_entity.type
_entity.pdbx_description
1 polymer ?
#
loop_
_entity_poly.entity_id
_entity_poly.type
_entity_poly.pdbx_seq_one_letter_code
_entity_poly.pdbx_strand_id
1 'polypeptide(L)'
;MIKPFNCHLHLKVDFGDFQFLRVEPKVVRYVSGVATALLGSGEFSNEEYKAAKVDPIAQFSKPVATHMNKDHADDTKVIVQHSTSIPLKRGVYGRSGQSKSLIYKPIRMCGLAGSQIRAV
;
A
#
# COMPACT_ATOMS: atom_id res chain seq x y z
N MET A 1 -20.35 -11.72 46.06
CA MET A 1 -20.26 -10.44 45.34
C MET A 1 -18.99 -10.47 44.49
N ILE A 2 -19.12 -10.82 43.21
CA ILE A 2 -18.00 -10.98 42.26
C ILE A 2 -17.67 -9.57 41.74
N LYS A 3 -16.47 -9.05 42.03
CA LYS A 3 -16.01 -7.79 41.42
C LYS A 3 -15.69 -8.05 39.94
N PRO A 4 -16.13 -7.22 39.00
CA PRO A 4 -15.77 -7.39 37.59
C PRO A 4 -14.26 -7.15 37.44
N PHE A 5 -13.55 -8.15 36.92
CA PHE A 5 -12.18 -7.97 36.44
C PHE A 5 -12.22 -7.04 35.23
N ASN A 6 -11.98 -5.76 35.47
CA ASN A 6 -11.70 -4.82 34.41
C ASN A 6 -10.27 -5.11 33.95
N CYS A 7 -10.11 -5.91 32.89
CA CYS A 7 -8.82 -6.16 32.26
C CYS A 7 -8.38 -4.88 31.56
N HIS A 8 -7.85 -3.90 32.31
CA HIS A 8 -7.09 -2.80 31.76
C HIS A 8 -5.86 -3.40 31.10
N LEU A 9 -5.96 -3.62 29.79
CA LEU A 9 -4.86 -4.05 28.96
C LEU A 9 -3.85 -2.91 28.90
N HIS A 10 -2.93 -2.84 29.86
CA HIS A 10 -1.77 -1.95 29.79
C HIS A 10 -0.90 -2.44 28.63
N LEU A 11 -0.90 -1.66 27.55
CA LEU A 11 -0.06 -1.89 26.40
C LEU A 11 1.34 -1.38 26.74
N LYS A 12 2.36 -1.84 26.01
CA LYS A 12 3.76 -1.44 26.30
C LYS A 12 3.97 0.07 26.31
N VAL A 13 3.18 0.80 25.51
CA VAL A 13 3.20 2.25 25.43
C VAL A 13 2.78 2.96 26.73
N ASP A 14 2.17 2.23 27.67
CA ASP A 14 1.72 2.76 28.97
C ASP A 14 2.78 2.60 30.07
N PHE A 15 3.93 1.95 29.80
CA PHE A 15 5.03 1.87 30.76
C PHE A 15 5.89 3.16 30.74
N GLY A 16 6.41 3.53 31.91
CA GLY A 16 7.15 4.78 32.12
C GLY A 16 8.52 4.88 31.42
N ASP A 17 8.97 3.82 30.78
CA ASP A 17 10.15 3.80 29.90
C ASP A 17 9.83 4.21 28.45
N PHE A 18 8.54 4.33 28.07
CA PHE A 18 8.12 4.79 26.75
C PHE A 18 7.69 6.26 26.76
N GLN A 19 8.13 6.98 25.72
CA GLN A 19 7.73 8.36 25.47
C GLN A 19 7.27 8.52 24.02
N PHE A 20 6.19 9.28 23.82
CA PHE A 20 5.74 9.66 22.50
C PHE A 20 6.54 10.86 21.99
N LEU A 21 7.25 10.68 20.89
CA LEU A 21 7.96 11.73 20.17
C LEU A 21 7.28 11.94 18.81
N ARG A 22 7.01 13.21 18.47
CA ARG A 22 6.45 13.58 17.16
C ARG A 22 7.56 14.08 16.24
N VAL A 23 7.66 13.49 15.06
CA VAL A 23 8.53 14.01 14.00
C VAL A 23 7.79 15.13 13.27
N GLU A 24 8.36 16.34 13.30
CA GLU A 24 7.95 17.48 12.49
C GLU A 24 8.67 17.38 11.13
N PRO A 25 7.99 17.00 10.04
CA PRO A 25 8.66 16.74 8.76
C PRO A 25 9.15 18.06 8.15
N LYS A 26 10.41 18.18 7.73
CA LYS A 26 10.85 19.39 7.01
C LYS A 26 10.54 19.26 5.53
N VAL A 27 10.87 18.10 4.96
CA VAL A 27 10.61 17.75 3.57
C VAL A 27 10.20 16.28 3.50
N VAL A 28 9.21 15.97 2.65
CA VAL A 28 8.78 14.59 2.40
C VAL A 28 9.18 14.19 0.99
N ARG A 29 10.08 13.22 0.86
CA ARG A 29 10.57 12.74 -0.44
C ARG A 29 10.07 11.33 -0.73
N TYR A 30 9.70 11.08 -1.98
CA TYR A 30 9.29 9.75 -2.46
C TYR A 30 10.08 9.31 -3.69
N VAL A 31 10.29 8.00 -3.80
CA VAL A 31 10.85 7.33 -4.99
C VAL A 31 10.03 6.10 -5.26
N SER A 32 9.47 5.94 -6.46
CA SER A 32 8.61 4.85 -6.90
C SER A 32 9.19 4.13 -8.13
N GLY A 33 8.93 2.82 -8.25
CA GLY A 33 9.24 2.06 -9.45
C GLY A 33 10.73 1.81 -9.68
N VAL A 34 11.52 1.77 -8.61
CA VAL A 34 12.96 1.44 -8.66
C VAL A 34 13.18 0.11 -9.39
N ALA A 35 14.16 0.08 -10.29
CA ALA A 35 14.48 -1.07 -11.16
C ALA A 35 13.34 -1.50 -12.11
N THR A 36 12.43 -0.59 -12.44
CA THR A 36 11.42 -0.76 -13.49
C THR A 36 11.54 0.34 -14.54
N ALA A 37 10.90 0.18 -15.70
CA ALA A 37 10.87 1.21 -16.75
C ALA A 37 10.12 2.49 -16.33
N LEU A 38 9.34 2.45 -15.24
CA LEU A 38 8.56 3.57 -14.72
C LEU A 38 9.17 4.06 -13.41
N LEU A 39 10.31 4.76 -13.49
CA LEU A 39 10.93 5.41 -12.34
C LEU A 39 10.29 6.79 -12.11
N GLY A 40 9.77 7.04 -10.92
CA GLY A 40 9.22 8.34 -10.53
C GLY A 40 9.78 8.79 -9.18
N SER A 41 10.13 10.07 -9.05
CA SER A 41 10.57 10.65 -7.79
C SER A 41 10.11 12.09 -7.64
N GLY A 42 9.97 12.55 -6.40
CA GLY A 42 9.63 13.94 -6.10
C GLY A 42 9.72 14.23 -4.62
N GLU A 43 9.51 15.49 -4.28
CA GLU A 43 9.48 15.98 -2.90
C GLU A 43 8.33 16.95 -2.68
N PHE A 44 7.89 17.03 -1.43
CA PHE A 44 6.85 17.93 -0.97
C PHE A 44 7.40 18.74 0.21
N SER A 45 7.03 20.02 0.27
CA SER A 45 7.28 20.84 1.45
C SER A 45 6.41 20.39 2.63
N ASN A 46 6.70 20.90 3.84
CA ASN A 46 5.86 20.65 5.03
C ASN A 46 4.41 21.11 4.81
N GLU A 47 4.23 22.27 4.18
CA GLU A 47 2.94 22.90 3.95
C GLU A 47 2.12 22.11 2.94
N GLU A 48 2.74 21.69 1.83
CA GLU A 48 2.11 20.85 0.81
C GLU A 48 1.67 19.50 1.40
N TYR A 49 2.54 18.88 2.21
CA TYR A 49 2.23 17.61 2.87
C TYR A 49 1.07 17.75 3.87
N LYS A 50 1.03 18.82 4.67
CA LYS A 50 -0.03 19.07 5.66
C LYS A 50 -1.35 19.49 5.02
N ALA A 51 -1.31 20.18 3.88
CA ALA A 51 -2.51 20.60 3.16
C ALA A 51 -3.20 19.43 2.41
N ALA A 52 -2.44 18.38 2.10
CA ALA A 52 -2.98 17.18 1.47
C ALA A 52 -3.98 16.46 2.38
N LYS A 53 -5.03 15.89 1.77
CA LYS A 53 -6.04 15.10 2.47
C LYS A 53 -5.76 13.61 2.27
N VAL A 54 -5.88 12.84 3.35
CA VAL A 54 -5.86 11.37 3.27
C VAL A 54 -7.10 10.91 2.51
N ASP A 55 -6.92 9.99 1.55
CA ASP A 55 -8.02 9.38 0.82
C ASP A 55 -8.93 8.60 1.79
N PRO A 56 -10.20 8.98 1.95
CA PRO A 56 -11.12 8.31 2.88
C PRO A 56 -11.44 6.87 2.46
N ILE A 57 -11.24 6.48 1.20
CA ILE A 57 -11.52 5.12 0.71
C ILE A 57 -10.34 4.18 0.96
N ALA A 58 -9.13 4.70 1.13
CA ALA A 58 -7.92 3.90 1.33
C ALA A 58 -7.97 3.00 2.57
N GLN A 59 -8.79 3.31 3.57
CA GLN A 59 -8.99 2.46 4.76
C GLN A 59 -9.59 1.08 4.44
N PHE A 60 -10.38 0.97 3.37
CA PHE A 60 -11.03 -0.29 2.95
C PHE A 60 -10.13 -1.15 2.06
N SER A 61 -8.94 -0.66 1.75
CA SER A 61 -8.06 -1.23 0.74
C SER A 61 -7.67 -2.69 1.05
N LYS A 62 -7.21 -2.96 2.26
CA LYS A 62 -6.74 -4.28 2.67
C LYS A 62 -7.82 -5.38 2.60
N PRO A 63 -9.01 -5.22 3.22
CA PRO A 63 -10.04 -6.25 3.15
C PRO A 63 -10.56 -6.47 1.72
N VAL A 64 -10.81 -5.40 0.96
CA VAL A 64 -11.30 -5.50 -0.43
C VAL A 64 -10.28 -6.20 -1.32
N ALA A 65 -9.01 -5.77 -1.31
CA ALA A 65 -7.98 -6.39 -2.13
C ALA A 65 -7.75 -7.87 -1.74
N THR A 66 -7.80 -8.20 -0.44
CA THR A 66 -7.62 -9.58 0.02
C THR A 66 -8.74 -10.48 -0.50
N HIS A 67 -9.99 -10.04 -0.42
CA HIS A 67 -11.14 -10.78 -0.92
C HIS A 67 -11.08 -10.93 -2.45
N MET A 68 -10.90 -9.81 -3.17
CA MET A 68 -10.87 -9.84 -4.65
C MET A 68 -9.72 -10.68 -5.20
N ASN A 69 -8.54 -10.66 -4.55
CA ASN A 69 -7.41 -11.48 -4.98
C ASN A 69 -7.59 -12.98 -4.73
N LYS A 70 -8.34 -13.36 -3.69
CA LYS A 70 -8.54 -14.77 -3.32
C LYS A 70 -9.71 -15.39 -4.09
N ASP A 71 -10.82 -14.68 -4.16
CA ASP A 71 -12.10 -15.27 -4.56
C ASP A 71 -12.50 -14.81 -5.98
N HIS A 72 -11.99 -13.66 -6.44
CA HIS A 72 -12.40 -12.98 -7.68
C HIS A 72 -11.21 -12.55 -8.56
N ALA A 73 -10.13 -13.34 -8.55
CA ALA A 73 -8.91 -13.00 -9.30
C ALA A 73 -9.15 -12.98 -10.82
N ASP A 74 -10.03 -13.85 -11.32
CA ASP A 74 -10.36 -13.91 -12.74
C ASP A 74 -11.28 -12.75 -13.17
N ASP A 75 -12.23 -12.34 -12.32
CA ASP A 75 -13.05 -11.14 -12.55
C ASP A 75 -12.16 -9.89 -12.64
N THR A 76 -11.17 -9.79 -11.74
CA THR A 76 -10.19 -8.69 -11.75
C THR A 76 -9.41 -8.64 -13.06
N LYS A 77 -9.05 -9.79 -13.65
CA LYS A 77 -8.35 -9.83 -14.95
C LYS A 77 -9.22 -9.31 -16.08
N VAL A 78 -10.50 -9.70 -16.10
CA VAL A 78 -11.46 -9.25 -17.11
C VAL A 78 -11.62 -7.74 -17.04
N ILE A 79 -11.74 -7.18 -15.83
CA ILE A 79 -11.81 -5.73 -15.62
C ILE A 79 -10.58 -5.03 -16.20
N VAL A 80 -9.37 -5.50 -15.85
CA VAL A 80 -8.13 -4.88 -16.35
C VAL A 80 -8.01 -4.99 -17.87
N GLN A 81 -8.32 -6.16 -18.44
CA GLN A 81 -8.26 -6.37 -19.89
C GLN A 81 -9.25 -5.46 -20.62
N HIS A 82 -10.47 -5.29 -20.09
CA HIS A 82 -11.46 -4.38 -20.65
C HIS A 82 -10.99 -2.92 -20.58
N SER A 83 -10.46 -2.48 -19.44
CA SER A 83 -10.05 -1.08 -19.25
C SER A 83 -8.77 -0.68 -19.99
N THR A 84 -7.86 -1.63 -20.24
CA THR A 84 -6.55 -1.35 -20.86
C THR A 84 -6.41 -1.88 -22.28
N SER A 85 -7.36 -2.71 -22.74
CA SER A 85 -7.29 -3.46 -24.00
C SER A 85 -6.06 -4.38 -24.12
N ILE A 86 -5.38 -4.67 -23.01
CA ILE A 86 -4.21 -5.56 -22.98
C ILE A 86 -4.64 -6.94 -22.49
N PRO A 87 -4.43 -8.01 -23.28
CA PRO A 87 -4.76 -9.36 -22.84
C PRO A 87 -3.85 -9.80 -21.69
N LEU A 88 -4.44 -10.35 -20.62
CA LEU A 88 -3.69 -10.89 -19.48
C LEU A 88 -3.55 -12.41 -19.60
N LYS A 89 -2.32 -12.93 -19.50
CA LYS A 89 -2.07 -14.39 -19.47
C LYS A 89 -1.82 -14.87 -18.05
N ARG A 90 -2.22 -16.12 -17.75
CA ARG A 90 -1.84 -16.84 -16.52
C ARG A 90 -0.36 -17.23 -16.65
N GLY A 91 0.54 -16.43 -16.09
CA GLY A 91 1.98 -16.68 -16.14
C GLY A 91 2.43 -17.62 -15.02
N VAL A 92 3.01 -18.77 -15.39
CA VAL A 92 3.98 -19.48 -14.52
C VAL A 92 5.22 -18.59 -14.45
N TYR A 93 5.80 -18.42 -13.25
CA TYR A 93 7.05 -17.66 -13.07
C TYR A 93 8.16 -18.33 -13.91
N GLY A 94 8.47 -17.79 -15.10
CA GLY A 94 9.46 -18.40 -16.00
C GLY A 94 9.76 -17.61 -17.27
N ARG A 95 10.98 -17.06 -17.31
CA ARG A 95 11.84 -16.66 -18.46
C ARG A 95 11.25 -15.89 -19.65
N SER A 96 11.77 -14.66 -19.78
CA SER A 96 12.16 -13.94 -21.01
C SER A 96 11.60 -14.42 -22.36
N GLY A 97 10.82 -13.54 -23.00
CA GLY A 97 10.66 -13.52 -24.46
C GLY A 97 9.22 -13.63 -24.97
N GLN A 98 8.70 -12.50 -25.48
CA GLN A 98 7.62 -12.35 -26.46
C GLN A 98 6.15 -12.69 -26.08
N SER A 99 5.36 -11.64 -25.85
CA SER A 99 4.14 -11.25 -26.60
C SER A 99 3.50 -10.07 -25.86
N LYS A 100 2.63 -9.26 -26.52
CA LYS A 100 1.92 -8.10 -25.93
C LYS A 100 0.88 -8.50 -24.86
N SER A 101 1.24 -9.39 -23.95
CA SER A 101 0.42 -9.85 -22.84
C SER A 101 1.07 -9.44 -21.53
N LEU A 102 0.36 -8.68 -20.72
CA LEU A 102 0.82 -8.39 -19.36
C LEU A 102 0.62 -9.62 -18.48
N ILE A 103 1.60 -9.89 -17.62
CA ILE A 103 1.50 -10.91 -16.58
C ILE A 103 0.57 -10.36 -15.51
N TYR A 104 -0.51 -11.09 -15.20
CA TYR A 104 -1.40 -10.71 -14.11
C TYR A 104 -0.63 -10.68 -12.79
N LYS A 105 -0.68 -9.54 -12.09
CA LYS A 105 -0.24 -9.40 -10.71
C LYS A 105 -1.48 -9.13 -9.85
N PRO A 106 -1.63 -9.80 -8.69
CA PRO A 106 -2.74 -9.53 -7.78
C PRO A 106 -2.69 -8.08 -7.30
N ILE A 107 -3.85 -7.54 -6.93
CA ILE A 107 -4.00 -6.18 -6.39
C ILE A 107 -3.11 -6.06 -5.15
N ARG A 108 -2.01 -5.32 -5.26
CA ARG A 108 -1.22 -4.91 -4.12
C ARG A 108 -1.63 -3.51 -3.74
N MET A 109 -2.22 -3.38 -2.56
CA MET A 109 -2.52 -2.06 -2.02
C MET A 109 -1.20 -1.34 -1.72
N CYS A 110 -1.13 -0.09 -2.18
CA CYS A 110 0.00 0.80 -2.01
C CYS A 110 0.10 1.23 -0.53
N GLY A 111 0.54 0.32 0.33
CA GLY A 111 1.27 0.68 1.52
C GLY A 111 2.74 0.62 1.18
N LEU A 112 3.30 1.64 0.53
CA LEU A 112 4.75 1.90 0.45
C LEU A 112 5.66 0.74 -0.03
N ALA A 113 5.14 -0.36 -0.56
CA ALA A 113 5.96 -1.56 -0.81
C ALA A 113 6.90 -1.43 -2.03
N GLY A 114 6.77 -0.35 -2.80
CA GLY A 114 7.74 0.06 -3.82
C GLY A 114 8.07 1.55 -3.80
N SER A 115 7.47 2.31 -2.86
CA SER A 115 7.75 3.73 -2.68
C SER A 115 8.37 3.95 -1.31
N GLN A 116 9.69 4.21 -1.26
CA GLN A 116 10.28 4.72 -0.03
C GLN A 116 9.86 6.17 0.11
N ILE A 117 8.93 6.45 1.03
CA ILE A 117 8.66 7.80 1.50
C ILE A 117 9.49 8.02 2.76
N ARG A 118 10.43 8.96 2.69
CA ARG A 118 11.17 9.44 3.86
C ARG A 118 10.76 10.88 4.13
N ALA A 119 10.23 11.10 5.32
CA ALA A 119 10.22 12.43 5.93
C ALA A 119 11.60 12.64 6.56
N VAL A 120 12.31 13.68 6.14
CA VAL A 120 13.57 14.12 6.73
C VAL A 120 13.33 15.38 7.54
#